data_AF-A0A3M3WH72-F1
#
_entry.id   AF-A0A3M3WH72-F1
#
_cell.length_a   1.000
_cell.length_b   1.000
_cell.length_c   1.000
_cell.angle_alpha   90.00
_cell.angle_beta   90.00
_cell.angle_gamma   90.00
#
_symmetry.space_group_name_H-M   'P 1'
#
loop_
_entity.id
_entity.type
_entity.pdbx_description
1 polymer ?
#
loop_
_entity_poly.entity_id
_entity_poly.type
_entity_poly.pdbx_seq_one_letter_code
_entity_poly.pdbx_strand_id
1 'polypeptide(L)'
;MPNANVRQRNTRRSGRAPGQGLKRTDPDVNREKSSAGMRLHLAGQDCEIAQHIDALRESEHQFRTLADNMSQLAWTASPRGQAHWYNERWYAYTGTSLEAMKALGWRSLLHPEHRERVLARLQYCFSTGSIWEDTFPLRGKDGAFNWFLSRALPMRDAQGHITHWLGTHTDITAQVSAEEALRELNESLELRVAERTRELATANELLQAEIVERAMAEEVLRHAQKMDAIGQLTGGIVHDFNNVLSGVMGALDMIRLRVAAGRVEEVDRYLDAATSSANRAAALTRRLLTFARRQSLNVTTVDINHMVRSMEELLRGTVGARAQLHIELEEGLNCVHTDEHQLENALLNLVINARDAVAVGGALRVRR
;
A
#
# COMPACT_ATOMS: atom_id res chain seq x y z
N MET A 1 -2.79 64.23 45.15
CA MET A 1 -2.71 65.11 46.35
C MET A 1 -1.28 65.06 46.85
N PRO A 2 -0.66 66.18 47.27
CA PRO A 2 -0.80 67.57 46.84
C PRO A 2 0.62 68.11 46.44
N ASN A 3 0.86 69.30 45.89
CA ASN A 3 0.52 70.59 46.48
C ASN A 3 0.78 71.71 45.46
N ALA A 4 -0.27 72.49 45.24
CA ALA A 4 -0.18 73.87 44.80
C ALA A 4 0.27 74.75 45.99
N ASN A 5 1.11 75.75 45.74
CA ASN A 5 1.15 77.01 46.50
C ASN A 5 1.96 78.00 45.67
N VAL A 6 1.37 79.04 45.08
CA VAL A 6 0.82 80.25 45.71
C VAL A 6 1.90 81.01 46.50
N ARG A 7 2.26 82.21 46.02
CA ARG A 7 2.23 83.51 46.74
C ARG A 7 3.18 84.52 46.04
N GLN A 8 2.62 85.57 45.45
CA GLN A 8 2.37 86.90 46.04
C GLN A 8 3.57 87.85 45.91
N ARG A 9 3.35 89.02 45.28
CA ARG A 9 3.39 90.38 45.89
C ARG A 9 3.47 91.44 44.78
N ASN A 10 2.45 92.31 44.69
CA ASN A 10 2.48 93.75 45.06
C ASN A 10 3.19 94.62 43.99
N THR A 11 2.71 95.81 43.56
CA THR A 11 1.98 96.86 44.28
C THR A 11 1.46 97.94 43.29
N ARG A 12 0.21 98.40 43.52
CA ARG A 12 -0.35 99.79 43.48
C ARG A 12 0.12 100.85 42.46
N ARG A 13 -0.85 101.46 41.75
CA ARG A 13 -1.41 102.84 41.90
C ARG A 13 -2.34 103.16 40.72
N SER A 14 -3.67 103.26 40.90
CA SER A 14 -4.50 104.45 41.18
C SER A 14 -4.51 105.55 40.10
N GLY A 15 -5.69 105.79 39.47
CA GLY A 15 -6.04 107.14 38.99
C GLY A 15 -7.00 107.25 37.80
N ARG A 16 -8.28 107.54 38.11
CA ARG A 16 -9.29 108.34 37.36
C ARG A 16 -9.88 107.85 36.02
N ALA A 17 -11.21 107.83 35.99
CA ALA A 17 -12.09 108.10 34.85
C ALA A 17 -12.85 109.43 35.12
N PRO A 18 -13.76 109.95 34.26
CA PRO A 18 -14.13 109.57 32.88
C PRO A 18 -14.23 110.78 31.90
N GLY A 19 -14.37 110.54 30.60
CA GLY A 19 -14.69 111.57 29.60
C GLY A 19 -15.32 110.97 28.34
N GLN A 20 -16.53 111.42 28.04
CA GLN A 20 -17.48 110.95 27.01
C GLN A 20 -17.00 111.19 25.57
N GLY A 21 -17.55 110.45 24.60
CA GLY A 21 -17.63 110.98 23.23
C GLY A 21 -17.77 109.98 22.08
N LEU A 22 -19.02 109.79 21.65
CA LEU A 22 -19.48 109.59 20.25
C LEU A 22 -19.08 108.33 19.46
N LYS A 23 -20.12 107.54 19.18
CA LYS A 23 -20.21 106.56 18.08
C LYS A 23 -19.93 107.24 16.73
N ARG A 24 -18.99 106.69 15.96
CA ARG A 24 -18.92 106.85 14.49
C ARG A 24 -19.03 105.44 13.88
N THR A 25 -19.90 105.30 12.90
CA THR A 25 -20.04 104.10 12.08
C THR A 25 -18.93 104.10 11.03
N ASP A 26 -17.95 103.20 11.17
CA ASP A 26 -16.82 103.07 10.25
C ASP A 26 -17.17 102.23 9.00
N PRO A 27 -16.81 102.68 7.78
CA PRO A 27 -16.95 101.90 6.54
C PRO A 27 -15.94 100.74 6.42
N ASP A 28 -14.99 100.60 7.34
CA ASP A 28 -13.87 99.64 7.25
C ASP A 28 -14.23 98.19 7.60
N VAL A 29 -15.38 97.95 8.25
CA VAL A 29 -15.79 96.62 8.71
C VAL A 29 -16.08 95.66 7.54
N ASN A 30 -16.39 96.17 6.34
CA ASN A 30 -16.76 95.33 5.20
C ASN A 30 -15.54 94.84 4.37
N ARG A 31 -14.40 95.53 4.43
CA ARG A 31 -13.14 95.06 3.81
C ARG A 31 -12.43 94.03 4.68
N GLU A 32 -12.45 94.21 5.99
CA GLU A 32 -11.84 93.25 6.93
C GLU A 32 -12.57 91.91 6.95
N LYS A 33 -13.91 91.89 6.92
CA LYS A 33 -14.70 90.64 6.87
C LYS A 33 -14.43 89.82 5.60
N SER A 34 -14.24 90.46 4.44
CA SER A 34 -13.91 89.75 3.20
C SER A 34 -12.49 89.16 3.23
N SER A 35 -11.52 89.87 3.84
CA SER A 35 -10.15 89.37 4.02
C SER A 35 -10.03 88.28 5.11
N ALA A 36 -10.90 88.31 6.12
CA ALA A 36 -10.96 87.33 7.20
C ALA A 36 -11.65 86.04 6.75
N GLY A 37 -12.73 86.14 5.96
CA GLY A 37 -13.40 84.98 5.35
C GLY A 37 -12.50 84.25 4.34
N MET A 38 -11.71 84.98 3.55
CA MET A 38 -10.73 84.38 2.62
C MET A 38 -9.55 83.74 3.36
N ARG A 39 -9.08 84.32 4.48
CA ARG A 39 -8.06 83.71 5.35
C ARG A 39 -8.58 82.47 6.09
N LEU A 40 -9.85 82.43 6.49
CA LEU A 40 -10.44 81.25 7.12
C LEU A 40 -10.66 80.11 6.11
N HIS A 41 -11.01 80.44 4.86
CA HIS A 41 -11.17 79.47 3.77
C HIS A 41 -9.82 78.87 3.33
N LEU A 42 -8.77 79.71 3.22
CA LEU A 42 -7.40 79.25 2.97
C LEU A 42 -6.88 78.36 4.11
N ALA A 43 -7.10 78.75 5.38
CA ALA A 43 -6.72 77.92 6.53
C ALA A 43 -7.49 76.59 6.63
N GLY A 44 -8.74 76.54 6.15
CA GLY A 44 -9.53 75.31 6.02
C GLY A 44 -9.00 74.39 4.91
N GLN A 45 -8.66 74.96 3.75
CA GLN A 45 -8.04 74.22 2.64
C GLN A 45 -6.64 73.69 3.02
N ASP A 46 -5.85 74.47 3.75
CA ASP A 46 -4.53 74.05 4.24
C ASP A 46 -4.64 72.92 5.27
N CYS A 47 -5.71 72.89 6.08
CA CYS A 47 -5.99 71.81 7.04
C CYS A 47 -6.46 70.52 6.36
N GLU A 48 -7.32 70.61 5.33
CA GLU A 48 -7.75 69.46 4.53
C GLU A 48 -6.58 68.84 3.74
N ILE A 49 -5.70 69.66 3.17
CA ILE A 49 -4.49 69.20 2.48
C ILE A 49 -3.55 68.49 3.47
N ALA A 50 -3.34 69.05 4.66
CA ALA A 50 -2.50 68.43 5.69
C ALA A 50 -3.06 67.06 6.12
N GLN A 51 -4.38 66.94 6.32
CA GLN A 51 -5.03 65.68 6.68
C GLN A 51 -4.91 64.62 5.57
N HIS A 52 -5.03 65.01 4.30
CA HIS A 52 -4.82 64.09 3.18
C HIS A 52 -3.35 63.66 3.03
N ILE A 53 -2.40 64.56 3.28
CA ILE A 53 -0.97 64.22 3.28
C ILE A 53 -0.64 63.25 4.41
N ASP A 54 -1.17 63.47 5.60
CA ASP A 54 -0.92 62.58 6.75
C ASP A 54 -1.60 61.21 6.57
N ALA A 55 -2.83 61.17 6.03
CA ALA A 55 -3.48 59.90 5.68
C ALA A 55 -2.72 59.14 4.59
N LEU A 56 -2.15 59.84 3.60
CA LEU A 56 -1.33 59.22 2.56
C LEU A 56 0.00 58.69 3.13
N ARG A 57 0.65 59.44 4.03
CA ARG A 57 1.86 59.01 4.73
C ARG A 57 1.63 57.78 5.59
N GLU A 58 0.52 57.76 6.32
CA GLU A 58 0.15 56.62 7.16
C GLU A 58 -0.12 55.36 6.32
N SER A 59 -0.87 55.50 5.22
CA SER A 59 -1.12 54.41 4.27
C SER A 59 0.17 53.92 3.59
N GLU A 60 1.06 54.84 3.19
CA GLU A 60 2.36 54.50 2.62
C GLU A 60 3.25 53.76 3.63
N HIS A 61 3.27 54.24 4.88
CA HIS A 61 4.03 53.62 5.96
C HIS A 61 3.51 52.21 6.27
N GLN A 62 2.20 52.03 6.32
CA GLN A 62 1.56 50.73 6.50
C GLN A 62 1.90 49.77 5.34
N PHE A 63 1.84 50.23 4.09
CA PHE A 63 2.22 49.42 2.93
C PHE A 63 3.68 48.95 3.01
N ARG A 64 4.62 49.86 3.29
CA ARG A 64 6.05 49.53 3.42
C ARG A 64 6.27 48.51 4.54
N THR A 65 5.67 48.74 5.70
CA THR A 65 5.80 47.85 6.85
C THR A 65 5.31 46.44 6.53
N LEU A 66 4.13 46.30 5.90
CA LEU A 66 3.62 44.99 5.50
C LEU A 66 4.54 44.32 4.47
N ALA A 67 5.00 45.06 3.48
CA ALA A 67 5.78 44.51 2.38
C ALA A 67 7.22 44.13 2.79
N ASP A 68 7.83 44.86 3.72
CA ASP A 68 9.16 44.57 4.27
C ASP A 68 9.13 43.37 5.24
N ASN A 69 8.00 43.12 5.90
CA ASN A 69 7.81 41.94 6.76
C ASN A 69 7.39 40.67 5.98
N MET A 70 7.18 40.75 4.66
CA MET A 70 6.87 39.57 3.86
C MET A 70 8.06 38.63 3.74
N SER A 71 7.78 37.32 3.67
CA SER A 71 8.81 36.30 3.47
C SER A 71 9.37 36.23 2.05
N GLN A 72 8.68 36.83 1.09
CA GLN A 72 9.06 36.85 -0.32
C GLN A 72 9.85 38.13 -0.65
N LEU A 73 10.65 38.08 -1.70
CA LEU A 73 11.20 39.31 -2.26
C LEU A 73 10.07 39.98 -3.03
N ALA A 74 9.86 41.27 -2.86
CA ALA A 74 8.76 41.99 -3.50
C ALA A 74 9.28 43.21 -4.25
N TRP A 75 8.60 43.54 -5.35
CA TRP A 75 8.91 44.70 -6.17
C TRP A 75 7.67 45.30 -6.80
N THR A 76 7.75 46.58 -7.15
CA THR A 76 6.74 47.25 -7.97
C THR A 76 7.37 47.83 -9.22
N ALA A 77 6.61 47.81 -10.32
CA ALA A 77 7.01 48.43 -11.58
C ALA A 77 5.94 49.37 -12.13
N SER A 78 6.37 50.34 -12.92
CA SER A 78 5.48 51.23 -13.67
C SER A 78 4.66 50.44 -14.70
N PRO A 79 3.61 51.02 -15.32
CA PRO A 79 2.83 50.33 -16.35
C PRO A 79 3.69 49.80 -17.52
N ARG A 80 4.82 50.47 -17.79
CA ARG A 80 5.78 50.08 -18.83
C ARG A 80 6.78 49.00 -18.39
N GLY A 81 6.64 48.46 -17.18
CA GLY A 81 7.52 47.41 -16.66
C GLY A 81 8.83 47.89 -16.05
N GLN A 82 8.95 49.19 -15.74
CA GLN A 82 10.14 49.73 -15.09
C GLN A 82 10.01 49.57 -13.58
N ALA A 83 10.76 48.62 -13.01
CA ALA A 83 10.82 48.41 -11.56
C ALA A 83 11.38 49.67 -10.87
N HIS A 84 10.70 50.14 -9.83
CA HIS A 84 11.04 51.38 -9.13
C HIS A 84 11.11 51.24 -7.61
N TRP A 85 10.58 50.15 -7.04
CA TRP A 85 10.68 49.87 -5.61
C TRP A 85 10.87 48.37 -5.38
N TYR A 86 11.61 48.04 -4.32
CA TYR A 86 11.89 46.70 -3.82
C TYR A 86 11.79 46.71 -2.30
N ASN A 87 11.35 45.62 -1.69
CA ASN A 87 11.32 45.49 -0.23
C ASN A 87 12.72 45.27 0.37
N GLU A 88 12.87 45.45 1.68
CA GLU A 88 14.15 45.28 2.39
C GLU A 88 14.77 43.89 2.15
N ARG A 89 13.92 42.86 2.07
CA ARG A 89 14.34 41.47 1.86
C ARG A 89 15.05 41.25 0.52
N TRP A 90 14.64 41.96 -0.54
CA TRP A 90 15.34 41.95 -1.82
C TRP A 90 16.81 42.38 -1.68
N TYR A 91 17.05 43.48 -0.96
CA TYR A 91 18.40 43.99 -0.74
C TYR A 91 19.20 43.07 0.18
N ALA A 92 18.57 42.51 1.22
CA ALA A 92 19.20 41.54 2.11
C ALA A 92 19.65 40.26 1.40
N TYR A 93 18.86 39.76 0.43
CA TYR A 93 19.18 38.58 -0.38
C TYR A 93 20.26 38.86 -1.43
N THR A 94 20.05 39.90 -2.25
CA THR A 94 20.90 40.20 -3.42
C THR A 94 22.20 40.93 -3.06
N GLY A 95 22.26 41.57 -1.89
CA GLY A 95 23.39 42.42 -1.48
C GLY A 95 23.50 43.72 -2.28
N THR A 96 22.48 44.06 -3.08
CA THR A 96 22.50 45.25 -3.93
C THR A 96 22.10 46.50 -3.15
N SER A 97 22.55 47.67 -3.61
CA SER A 97 22.07 48.96 -3.11
C SER A 97 20.98 49.53 -4.01
N LEU A 98 20.21 50.49 -3.50
CA LEU A 98 19.23 51.24 -4.31
C LEU A 98 19.90 51.90 -5.54
N GLU A 99 21.10 52.45 -5.38
CA GLU A 99 21.85 53.05 -6.48
C GLU A 99 22.26 52.02 -7.54
N ALA A 100 22.73 50.84 -7.10
CA ALA A 100 23.07 49.75 -8.01
C ALA A 100 21.83 49.25 -8.78
N MET A 101 20.66 49.17 -8.11
CA MET A 101 19.40 48.81 -8.77
C MET A 101 18.90 49.88 -9.74
N LYS A 102 19.17 51.16 -9.48
CA LYS A 102 18.86 52.23 -10.45
C LYS A 102 19.81 52.22 -11.66
N ALA A 103 21.10 51.90 -11.45
CA ALA A 103 22.12 51.95 -12.49
C ALA A 103 22.15 50.69 -13.38
N LEU A 104 22.23 49.51 -12.76
CA LEU A 104 22.41 48.22 -13.46
C LEU A 104 21.11 47.42 -13.58
N GLY A 105 20.17 47.66 -12.66
CA GLY A 105 18.88 46.96 -12.61
C GLY A 105 18.97 45.50 -12.20
N TRP A 106 17.80 44.92 -11.96
CA TRP A 106 17.63 43.51 -11.58
C TRP A 106 18.07 42.51 -12.66
N ARG A 107 18.16 42.94 -13.92
CA ARG A 107 18.57 42.08 -15.05
C ARG A 107 19.98 41.50 -14.89
N SER A 108 20.84 42.20 -14.16
CA SER A 108 22.21 41.76 -13.84
C SER A 108 22.27 40.57 -12.87
N LEU A 109 21.18 40.31 -12.13
CA LEU A 109 21.06 39.23 -11.16
C LEU A 109 20.51 37.93 -11.77
N LEU A 110 20.03 37.99 -13.02
CA LEU A 110 19.57 36.82 -13.76
C LEU A 110 20.75 35.97 -14.22
N HIS A 111 20.60 34.66 -14.07
CA HIS A 111 21.52 33.69 -14.66
C HIS A 111 21.58 33.89 -16.19
N PRO A 112 22.78 33.87 -16.81
CA PRO A 112 22.94 34.16 -18.23
C PRO A 112 22.05 33.33 -19.15
N GLU A 113 21.91 32.03 -18.87
CA GLU A 113 21.14 31.09 -19.70
C GLU A 113 19.62 31.36 -19.69
N HIS A 114 19.10 31.94 -18.61
CA HIS A 114 17.66 32.23 -18.50
C HIS A 114 17.32 33.67 -18.90
N ARG A 115 18.32 34.54 -19.06
CA ARG A 115 18.12 35.99 -19.21
C ARG A 115 17.25 36.34 -20.41
N GLU A 116 17.58 35.83 -21.59
CA GLU A 116 16.86 36.18 -22.83
C GLU A 116 15.39 35.73 -22.78
N ARG A 117 15.17 34.47 -22.37
CA ARG A 117 13.84 33.88 -22.19
C ARG A 117 12.97 34.70 -21.22
N VAL A 118 13.52 35.00 -20.04
CA VAL A 118 12.81 35.74 -18.99
C VAL A 118 12.46 37.14 -19.48
N LEU A 119 13.40 37.85 -20.10
CA LEU A 119 13.16 39.21 -20.60
C LEU A 119 12.09 39.24 -21.71
N ALA A 120 12.14 38.30 -22.66
CA ALA A 120 11.17 38.23 -23.75
C ALA A 120 9.75 37.97 -23.23
N ARG A 121 9.59 37.00 -22.33
CA ARG A 121 8.27 36.65 -21.77
C ARG A 121 7.74 37.75 -20.84
N LEU A 122 8.61 38.39 -20.06
CA LEU A 122 8.23 39.49 -19.18
C LEU A 122 7.81 40.73 -19.98
N GLN A 123 8.49 41.04 -21.09
CA GLN A 123 8.08 42.09 -22.03
C GLN A 123 6.70 41.82 -22.63
N TYR A 124 6.41 40.57 -23.00
CA TYR A 124 5.08 40.16 -23.50
C TYR A 124 3.98 40.32 -22.44
N CYS A 125 4.21 39.87 -21.20
CA CYS A 125 3.24 40.04 -20.11
C CYS A 125 2.96 41.52 -19.84
N PHE A 126 3.99 42.37 -19.85
CA PHE A 126 3.84 43.80 -19.64
C PHE A 126 3.10 44.52 -20.77
N SER A 127 3.32 44.12 -22.04
CA SER A 127 2.62 44.73 -23.18
C SER A 127 1.15 44.31 -23.28
N THR A 128 0.84 43.07 -22.90
CA THR A 128 -0.51 42.52 -22.96
C THR A 128 -1.33 42.77 -21.70
N GLY A 129 -0.68 43.09 -20.58
CA GLY A 129 -1.34 43.16 -19.28
C GLY A 129 -1.72 41.79 -18.71
N SER A 130 -1.07 40.72 -19.18
CA SER A 130 -1.27 39.35 -18.70
C SER A 130 -0.46 39.09 -17.43
N ILE A 131 -0.92 38.18 -16.58
CA ILE A 131 -0.18 37.75 -15.39
C ILE A 131 1.18 37.18 -15.81
N TRP A 132 2.22 37.60 -15.10
CA TRP A 132 3.56 37.03 -15.21
C TRP A 132 3.71 35.89 -14.21
N GLU A 133 4.19 34.74 -14.68
CA GLU A 133 4.64 33.65 -13.83
C GLU A 133 5.78 32.90 -14.54
N ASP A 134 6.90 32.75 -13.85
CA ASP A 134 8.04 31.98 -14.34
C ASP A 134 8.97 31.56 -13.19
N THR A 135 9.72 30.48 -13.40
CA THR A 135 10.72 29.97 -12.48
C THR A 135 12.12 30.14 -13.07
N PHE A 136 13.03 30.77 -12.33
CA PHE A 136 14.40 30.98 -12.76
C PHE A 136 15.34 31.28 -11.59
N PRO A 137 16.64 31.00 -11.75
CA PRO A 137 17.63 31.31 -10.73
C PRO A 137 17.95 32.80 -10.62
N LEU A 138 18.02 33.30 -9.40
CA LEU A 138 18.48 34.64 -9.05
C LEU A 138 19.77 34.57 -8.23
N ARG A 139 20.71 35.45 -8.56
CA ARG A 139 21.99 35.55 -7.86
C ARG A 139 21.81 36.19 -6.47
N GLY A 140 22.27 35.50 -5.44
CA GLY A 140 22.39 36.01 -4.08
C GLY A 140 23.65 36.84 -3.88
N LYS A 141 23.78 37.47 -2.70
CA LYS A 141 24.95 38.26 -2.29
C LYS A 141 26.26 37.45 -2.21
N ASP A 142 26.13 36.15 -2.01
CA ASP A 142 27.22 35.16 -2.00
C ASP A 142 27.66 34.74 -3.41
N GLY A 143 26.96 35.21 -4.44
CA GLY A 143 27.21 34.84 -5.83
C GLY A 143 26.53 33.53 -6.26
N ALA A 144 25.91 32.79 -5.34
CA ALA A 144 25.17 31.58 -5.65
C ALA A 144 23.86 31.89 -6.37
N PHE A 145 23.41 30.96 -7.21
CA PHE A 145 22.15 31.06 -7.92
C PHE A 145 21.12 30.15 -7.24
N ASN A 146 20.10 30.76 -6.63
CA ASN A 146 19.01 30.04 -5.98
C ASN A 146 17.73 30.16 -6.82
N TRP A 147 16.88 29.14 -6.79
CA TRP A 147 15.68 29.07 -7.63
C TRP A 147 14.54 29.87 -7.02
N PHE A 148 13.95 30.75 -7.83
CA PHE A 148 12.77 31.51 -7.43
C PHE A 148 11.61 31.29 -8.37
N LEU A 149 10.41 31.14 -7.79
CA LEU A 149 9.15 31.33 -8.49
C LEU A 149 8.83 32.84 -8.48
N SER A 150 8.84 33.45 -9.66
CA SER A 150 8.48 34.84 -9.86
C SER A 150 7.05 34.95 -10.36
N ARG A 151 6.24 35.78 -9.68
CA ARG A 151 4.87 36.10 -10.09
C ARG A 151 4.68 37.60 -10.11
N ALA A 152 3.98 38.15 -11.11
CA ALA A 152 3.59 39.55 -11.10
C ALA A 152 2.19 39.78 -11.65
N LEU A 153 1.44 40.64 -10.94
CA LEU A 153 0.05 40.97 -11.21
C LEU A 153 -0.07 42.46 -11.58
N PRO A 154 -0.86 42.81 -12.61
CA PRO A 154 -1.14 44.19 -12.95
C PRO A 154 -2.22 44.77 -12.03
N MET A 155 -1.89 45.84 -11.31
CA MET A 155 -2.86 46.66 -10.58
C MET A 155 -3.53 47.62 -11.55
N ARG A 156 -4.86 47.73 -11.48
CA ARG A 156 -5.65 48.54 -12.42
C ARG A 156 -6.43 49.63 -11.68
N ASP A 157 -6.63 50.77 -12.34
CA ASP A 157 -7.54 51.81 -11.87
C ASP A 157 -9.01 51.44 -12.13
N ALA A 158 -9.94 52.31 -11.74
CA ALA A 158 -11.36 52.15 -11.97
C ALA A 158 -11.75 52.16 -13.47
N GLN A 159 -10.86 52.66 -14.34
CA GLN A 159 -11.03 52.69 -15.79
C GLN A 159 -10.40 51.47 -16.48
N GLY A 160 -9.78 50.55 -15.73
CA GLY A 160 -9.15 49.34 -16.23
C GLY A 160 -7.73 49.52 -16.74
N HIS A 161 -7.16 50.73 -16.66
CA HIS A 161 -5.77 50.97 -17.04
C HIS A 161 -4.83 50.43 -15.98
N ILE A 162 -3.71 49.84 -16.42
CA ILE A 162 -2.67 49.37 -15.51
C ILE A 162 -1.99 50.59 -14.89
N THR A 163 -2.04 50.68 -13.56
CA THR A 163 -1.37 51.74 -12.79
C THR A 163 0.03 51.32 -12.40
N HIS A 164 0.20 50.09 -11.89
CA HIS A 164 1.49 49.53 -11.50
C HIS A 164 1.45 48.00 -11.57
N TRP A 165 2.61 47.37 -11.64
CA TRP A 165 2.76 45.93 -11.44
C TRP A 165 3.24 45.66 -10.03
N LEU A 166 2.69 44.64 -9.39
CA LEU A 166 3.18 44.09 -8.13
C LEU A 166 3.73 42.70 -8.39
N GLY A 167 5.01 42.49 -8.08
CA GLY A 167 5.67 41.21 -8.27
C GLY A 167 6.31 40.68 -7.00
N THR A 168 6.35 39.35 -6.91
CA THR A 168 7.04 38.64 -5.85
C THR A 168 7.98 37.58 -6.39
N HIS A 169 8.98 37.23 -5.59
CA HIS A 169 9.88 36.09 -5.79
C HIS A 169 9.84 35.22 -4.54
N THR A 170 9.31 34.02 -4.68
CA THR A 170 9.31 32.97 -3.65
C THR A 170 10.52 32.07 -3.87
N ASP A 171 11.36 31.92 -2.85
CA ASP A 171 12.47 30.96 -2.90
C ASP A 171 11.89 29.53 -2.91
N ILE A 172 12.21 28.78 -3.96
CA ILE A 172 11.81 27.39 -4.15
C ILE A 172 13.02 26.47 -4.24
N THR A 173 14.21 26.92 -3.82
CA THR A 173 15.46 26.16 -3.95
C THR A 173 15.38 24.83 -3.22
N ALA A 174 14.88 24.84 -1.98
CA ALA A 174 14.69 23.62 -1.21
C ALA A 174 13.72 22.64 -1.91
N GLN A 175 12.69 23.15 -2.58
CA GLN A 175 11.75 22.33 -3.33
C GLN A 175 12.41 21.70 -4.56
N VAL A 176 13.09 22.51 -5.39
CA VAL A 176 13.79 22.03 -6.59
C VAL A 176 14.86 21.00 -6.22
N SER A 177 15.64 21.25 -5.16
CA SER A 177 16.65 20.28 -4.69
C SER A 177 16.04 18.99 -4.16
N ALA A 178 14.88 19.06 -3.47
CA ALA A 178 14.19 17.86 -3.00
C ALA A 178 13.60 17.05 -4.18
N GLU A 179 13.04 17.72 -5.18
CA GLU A 179 12.53 17.08 -6.41
C GLU A 179 13.66 16.39 -7.19
N GLU A 180 14.84 17.02 -7.28
CA GLU A 180 16.04 16.43 -7.90
C GLU A 180 16.51 15.19 -7.12
N ALA A 181 16.65 15.29 -5.80
CA ALA A 181 17.08 14.17 -4.95
C ALA A 181 16.11 12.98 -4.99
N LEU A 182 14.79 13.26 -5.05
CA LEU A 182 13.78 12.22 -5.23
C LEU A 182 13.90 11.52 -6.59
N ARG A 183 14.21 12.29 -7.64
CA ARG A 183 14.41 11.74 -8.99
C ARG A 183 15.62 10.81 -9.03
N GLU A 184 16.76 11.27 -8.49
CA GLU A 184 17.98 10.47 -8.41
C GLU A 184 17.78 9.19 -7.58
N LEU A 185 17.08 9.30 -6.44
CA LEU A 185 16.76 8.14 -5.61
C LEU A 185 15.86 7.15 -6.37
N ASN A 186 14.84 7.63 -7.08
CA ASN A 186 13.94 6.78 -7.83
C ASN A 186 14.69 6.03 -8.95
N GLU A 187 15.55 6.72 -9.71
CA GLU A 187 16.40 6.10 -10.74
C GLU A 187 17.31 5.02 -10.13
N SER A 188 17.92 5.30 -8.97
CA SER A 188 18.75 4.31 -8.26
C SER A 188 17.95 3.10 -7.78
N LEU A 189 16.74 3.32 -7.26
CA LEU A 189 15.85 2.25 -6.81
C LEU A 189 15.39 1.37 -7.98
N GLU A 190 15.04 1.97 -9.12
CA GLU A 190 14.65 1.24 -10.33
C GLU A 190 15.78 0.31 -10.81
N LEU A 191 17.03 0.80 -10.82
CA LEU A 191 18.19 -0.02 -11.15
C LEU A 191 18.35 -1.21 -10.19
N ARG A 192 18.23 -0.95 -8.87
CA ARG A 192 18.37 -2.00 -7.84
C ARG A 192 17.24 -3.03 -7.91
N VAL A 193 16.00 -2.59 -8.19
CA VAL A 193 14.86 -3.48 -8.38
C VAL A 193 15.07 -4.35 -9.62
N ALA A 194 15.55 -3.77 -10.72
CA ALA A 194 15.84 -4.51 -11.95
C ALA A 194 16.98 -5.55 -11.76
N GLU A 195 18.00 -5.24 -10.98
CA GLU A 195 19.05 -6.19 -10.60
C GLU A 195 18.50 -7.34 -9.74
N ARG A 196 17.81 -7.03 -8.64
CA ARG A 196 17.24 -8.03 -7.74
C ARG A 196 16.19 -8.92 -8.41
N THR A 197 15.42 -8.37 -9.34
CA THR A 197 14.43 -9.14 -10.11
C THR A 197 15.12 -10.15 -11.01
N ARG A 198 16.25 -9.78 -11.66
CA ARG A 198 17.05 -10.71 -12.47
C ARG A 198 17.66 -11.82 -11.61
N GLU A 199 18.25 -11.48 -10.47
CA GLU A 199 18.81 -12.47 -9.54
C GLU A 199 17.74 -13.46 -9.05
N LEU A 200 16.55 -12.96 -8.70
CA LEU A 200 15.44 -13.79 -8.25
C LEU A 200 14.92 -14.71 -9.36
N ALA A 201 14.84 -14.21 -10.60
CA ALA A 201 14.45 -15.02 -11.76
C ALA A 201 15.43 -16.19 -11.96
N THR A 202 16.73 -15.92 -11.97
CA THR A 202 17.76 -16.97 -12.09
C THR A 202 17.68 -17.98 -10.93
N ALA A 203 17.54 -17.51 -9.70
CA ALA A 203 17.40 -18.41 -8.54
C ALA A 203 16.14 -19.28 -8.62
N ASN A 204 15.04 -18.74 -9.12
CA ASN A 204 13.79 -19.49 -9.29
C ASN A 204 13.91 -20.57 -10.37
N GLU A 205 14.54 -20.26 -11.50
CA GLU A 205 14.82 -21.24 -12.56
C GLU A 205 15.68 -22.41 -12.04
N LEU A 206 16.73 -22.11 -11.26
CA LEU A 206 17.57 -23.13 -10.63
C LEU A 206 16.78 -24.00 -9.65
N LEU A 207 15.95 -23.39 -8.80
CA LEU A 207 15.15 -24.12 -7.83
C LEU A 207 14.09 -25.01 -8.51
N GLN A 208 13.49 -24.54 -9.60
CA GLN A 208 12.54 -25.35 -10.37
C GLN A 208 13.22 -26.58 -10.99
N ALA A 209 14.43 -26.43 -11.51
CA ALA A 209 15.21 -27.56 -12.03
C ALA A 209 15.51 -28.59 -10.91
N GLU A 210 15.92 -28.14 -9.73
CA GLU A 210 16.18 -29.01 -8.57
C GLU A 210 14.91 -29.74 -8.11
N ILE A 211 13.76 -29.06 -8.07
CA ILE A 211 12.47 -29.67 -7.71
C ILE A 211 12.11 -30.81 -8.68
N VAL A 212 12.31 -30.60 -9.99
CA VAL A 212 12.04 -31.62 -11.01
C VAL A 212 12.96 -32.82 -10.82
N GLU A 213 14.26 -32.59 -10.65
CA GLU A 213 15.25 -33.66 -10.44
C GLU A 213 14.91 -34.48 -9.18
N ARG A 214 14.62 -33.79 -8.08
CA ARG A 214 14.22 -34.42 -6.82
C ARG A 214 12.95 -35.25 -6.96
N ALA A 215 11.94 -34.74 -7.66
CA ALA A 215 10.69 -35.48 -7.88
C ALA A 215 10.93 -36.77 -8.68
N MET A 216 11.82 -36.74 -9.68
CA MET A 216 12.19 -37.95 -10.43
C MET A 216 12.92 -38.96 -9.55
N ALA A 217 13.87 -38.51 -8.73
CA ALA A 217 14.61 -39.38 -7.81
C ALA A 217 13.68 -40.04 -6.76
N GLU A 218 12.74 -39.28 -6.20
CA GLU A 218 11.75 -39.80 -5.25
C GLU A 218 10.85 -40.87 -5.90
N GLU A 219 10.43 -40.69 -7.16
CA GLU A 219 9.61 -41.67 -7.87
C GLU A 219 10.39 -42.96 -8.18
N VAL A 220 11.67 -42.84 -8.59
CA VAL A 220 12.56 -44.00 -8.78
C VAL A 220 12.74 -44.76 -7.47
N LEU A 221 12.99 -44.07 -6.36
CA LEU A 221 13.13 -44.68 -5.05
C LEU A 221 11.85 -45.40 -4.62
N ARG A 222 10.69 -44.75 -4.80
CA ARG A 222 9.39 -45.35 -4.51
C ARG A 222 9.14 -46.60 -5.35
N HIS A 223 9.55 -46.59 -6.62
CA HIS A 223 9.45 -47.77 -7.49
C HIS A 223 10.37 -48.90 -7.01
N ALA A 224 11.61 -48.58 -6.65
CA ALA A 224 12.56 -49.54 -6.11
C ALA A 224 12.05 -50.19 -4.80
N GLN A 225 11.52 -49.39 -3.87
CA GLN A 225 10.91 -49.89 -2.63
C GLN A 225 9.73 -50.83 -2.90
N LYS A 226 8.90 -50.52 -3.90
CA LYS A 226 7.83 -51.44 -4.33
C LYS A 226 8.38 -52.75 -4.89
N MET A 227 9.44 -52.69 -5.70
CA MET A 227 10.07 -53.89 -6.25
C MET A 227 10.72 -54.76 -5.17
N ASP A 228 11.33 -54.14 -4.16
CA ASP A 228 11.93 -54.84 -3.03
C ASP A 228 10.86 -55.54 -2.16
N ALA A 229 9.75 -54.84 -1.87
CA ALA A 229 8.60 -55.41 -1.18
C ALA A 229 7.94 -56.56 -1.96
N ILE A 230 7.77 -56.39 -3.28
CA ILE A 230 7.28 -57.47 -4.17
C ILE A 230 8.26 -58.64 -4.17
N GLY A 231 9.57 -58.40 -4.19
CA GLY A 231 10.60 -59.43 -4.14
C GLY A 231 10.54 -60.29 -2.88
N GLN A 232 10.46 -59.65 -1.70
CA GLN A 232 10.30 -60.35 -0.42
C GLN A 232 8.99 -61.14 -0.35
N LEU A 233 7.88 -60.54 -0.81
CA LEU A 233 6.59 -61.21 -0.85
C LEU A 233 6.61 -62.40 -1.82
N THR A 234 7.18 -62.23 -3.02
CA THR A 234 7.22 -63.30 -4.04
C THR A 234 7.99 -64.52 -3.53
N GLY A 235 9.09 -64.32 -2.79
CA GLY A 235 9.82 -65.42 -2.16
C GLY A 235 8.98 -66.21 -1.15
N GLY A 236 8.26 -65.52 -0.26
CA GLY A 236 7.34 -66.15 0.70
C GLY A 236 6.13 -66.80 0.03
N ILE A 237 5.58 -66.16 -1.00
CA ILE A 237 4.44 -66.66 -1.78
C ILE A 237 4.80 -67.94 -2.53
N VAL A 238 5.96 -67.98 -3.20
CA VAL A 238 6.41 -69.18 -3.93
C VAL A 238 6.58 -70.36 -2.97
N HIS A 239 7.15 -70.12 -1.79
CA HIS A 239 7.25 -71.13 -0.74
C HIS A 239 5.86 -71.65 -0.32
N ASP A 240 4.91 -70.76 -0.03
CA ASP A 240 3.55 -71.14 0.38
C ASP A 240 2.76 -71.83 -0.74
N PHE A 241 2.95 -71.41 -1.99
CA PHE A 241 2.34 -72.03 -3.16
C PHE A 241 2.85 -73.45 -3.35
N ASN A 242 4.17 -73.65 -3.23
CA ASN A 242 4.79 -74.96 -3.29
C ASN A 242 4.32 -75.87 -2.15
N ASN A 243 4.10 -75.34 -0.95
CA ASN A 243 3.56 -76.11 0.18
C ASN A 243 2.14 -76.61 -0.09
N VAL A 244 1.29 -75.75 -0.65
CA VAL A 244 -0.09 -76.14 -0.98
C VAL A 244 -0.12 -77.14 -2.13
N LEU A 245 0.67 -76.92 -3.18
CA LEU A 245 0.78 -77.84 -4.31
C LEU A 245 1.31 -79.21 -3.89
N SER A 246 2.34 -79.25 -3.04
CA SER A 246 2.90 -80.49 -2.50
C SER A 246 1.85 -81.27 -1.71
N GLY A 247 0.99 -80.58 -0.95
CA GLY A 247 -0.13 -81.20 -0.24
C GLY A 247 -1.18 -81.82 -1.16
N VAL A 248 -1.52 -81.17 -2.29
CA VAL A 248 -2.43 -81.74 -3.29
C VAL A 248 -1.80 -82.93 -4.00
N MET A 249 -0.56 -82.78 -4.48
CA MET A 249 0.15 -83.84 -5.21
C MET A 249 0.36 -85.08 -4.32
N GLY A 250 0.84 -84.90 -3.09
CA GLY A 250 1.05 -86.01 -2.15
C GLY A 250 -0.25 -86.74 -1.79
N ALA A 251 -1.37 -86.02 -1.66
CA ALA A 251 -2.67 -86.62 -1.46
C ALA A 251 -3.13 -87.44 -2.68
N LEU A 252 -2.94 -86.91 -3.90
CA LEU A 252 -3.25 -87.61 -5.15
C LEU A 252 -2.39 -88.87 -5.35
N ASP A 253 -1.11 -88.83 -5.00
CA ASP A 253 -0.22 -89.99 -5.05
C ASP A 253 -0.67 -91.08 -4.06
N MET A 254 -1.11 -90.68 -2.87
CA MET A 254 -1.65 -91.62 -1.89
C MET A 254 -2.97 -92.24 -2.33
N ILE A 255 -3.85 -91.46 -2.96
CA ILE A 255 -5.09 -91.97 -3.56
C ILE A 255 -4.75 -93.03 -4.62
N ARG A 256 -3.82 -92.74 -5.54
CA ARG A 256 -3.36 -93.71 -6.56
C ARG A 256 -2.84 -94.99 -5.94
N LEU A 257 -2.01 -94.90 -4.89
CA LEU A 257 -1.43 -96.07 -4.22
C LEU A 257 -2.50 -96.94 -3.52
N ARG A 258 -3.49 -96.33 -2.85
CA ARG A 258 -4.55 -97.06 -2.14
C ARG A 258 -5.54 -97.73 -3.09
N VAL A 259 -5.91 -97.05 -4.17
CA VAL A 259 -6.76 -97.61 -5.24
C VAL A 259 -6.09 -98.81 -5.90
N ALA A 260 -4.80 -98.71 -6.24
CA ALA A 260 -4.05 -99.84 -6.81
C ALA A 260 -3.96 -101.06 -5.88
N ALA A 261 -4.02 -100.83 -4.56
CA ALA A 261 -4.02 -101.89 -3.54
C ALA A 261 -5.43 -102.41 -3.18
N GLY A 262 -6.49 -101.96 -3.86
CA GLY A 262 -7.88 -102.35 -3.58
C GLY A 262 -8.47 -101.79 -2.28
N ARG A 263 -7.78 -100.86 -1.61
CA ARG A 263 -8.21 -100.25 -0.33
C ARG A 263 -8.98 -98.96 -0.56
N VAL A 264 -10.14 -99.08 -1.21
CA VAL A 264 -10.95 -97.91 -1.60
C VAL A 264 -11.54 -97.18 -0.39
N GLU A 265 -11.83 -97.89 0.69
CA GLU A 265 -12.38 -97.32 1.93
C GLU A 265 -11.44 -96.28 2.60
N GLU A 266 -10.14 -96.33 2.31
CA GLU A 266 -9.15 -95.40 2.88
C GLU A 266 -8.89 -94.16 2.01
N VAL A 267 -9.54 -94.06 0.84
CA VAL A 267 -9.32 -92.98 -0.14
C VAL A 267 -9.89 -91.65 0.32
N ASP A 268 -11.04 -91.65 1.01
CA ASP A 268 -11.77 -90.44 1.40
C ASP A 268 -10.91 -89.47 2.22
N ARG A 269 -10.12 -89.99 3.16
CA ARG A 269 -9.21 -89.18 3.98
C ARG A 269 -8.20 -88.39 3.13
N TYR A 270 -7.69 -88.99 2.06
CA TYR A 270 -6.74 -88.34 1.17
C TYR A 270 -7.46 -87.38 0.20
N LEU A 271 -8.69 -87.69 -0.19
CA LEU A 271 -9.54 -86.80 -0.98
C LEU A 271 -9.84 -85.50 -0.22
N ASP A 272 -10.14 -85.60 1.08
CA ASP A 272 -10.35 -84.47 1.98
C ASP A 272 -9.07 -83.63 2.14
N ALA A 273 -7.91 -84.29 2.27
CA ALA A 273 -6.62 -83.61 2.36
C ALA A 273 -6.28 -82.82 1.08
N ALA A 274 -6.55 -83.40 -0.10
CA ALA A 274 -6.38 -82.73 -1.39
C ALA A 274 -7.32 -81.52 -1.51
N THR A 275 -8.60 -81.69 -1.15
CA THR A 275 -9.62 -80.64 -1.20
C THR A 275 -9.30 -79.48 -0.26
N SER A 276 -8.84 -79.79 0.96
CA SER A 276 -8.39 -78.79 1.93
C SER A 276 -7.20 -77.99 1.41
N SER A 277 -6.20 -78.65 0.80
CA SER A 277 -5.09 -77.95 0.15
C SER A 277 -5.55 -77.09 -1.04
N ALA A 278 -6.41 -77.59 -1.92
CA ALA A 278 -6.94 -76.82 -3.05
C ALA A 278 -7.71 -75.57 -2.61
N ASN A 279 -8.52 -75.67 -1.54
CA ASN A 279 -9.23 -74.53 -0.97
C ASN A 279 -8.26 -73.48 -0.36
N ARG A 280 -7.17 -73.93 0.28
CA ARG A 280 -6.10 -73.02 0.73
C ARG A 280 -5.44 -72.31 -0.44
N ALA A 281 -5.19 -73.01 -1.55
CA ALA A 281 -4.64 -72.40 -2.77
C ALA A 281 -5.57 -71.28 -3.27
N ALA A 282 -6.87 -71.58 -3.41
CA ALA A 282 -7.86 -70.64 -3.92
C ALA A 282 -8.01 -69.39 -3.02
N ALA A 283 -7.84 -69.54 -1.71
CA ALA A 283 -7.83 -68.41 -0.77
C ALA A 283 -6.57 -67.55 -0.92
N LEU A 284 -5.40 -68.17 -1.07
CA LEU A 284 -4.12 -67.47 -1.28
C LEU A 284 -4.13 -66.66 -2.58
N THR A 285 -4.58 -67.25 -3.70
CA THR A 285 -4.65 -66.56 -5.00
C THR A 285 -5.57 -65.36 -4.97
N ARG A 286 -6.70 -65.44 -4.25
CA ARG A 286 -7.63 -64.32 -4.07
C ARG A 286 -6.97 -63.14 -3.35
N ARG A 287 -6.21 -63.39 -2.27
CA ARG A 287 -5.46 -62.36 -1.54
C ARG A 287 -4.40 -61.69 -2.42
N LEU A 288 -3.72 -62.46 -3.27
CA LEU A 288 -2.72 -61.95 -4.21
C LEU A 288 -3.32 -61.06 -5.29
N LEU A 289 -4.46 -61.46 -5.86
CA LEU A 289 -5.18 -60.66 -6.86
C LEU A 289 -5.74 -59.36 -6.26
N THR A 290 -6.18 -59.37 -5.00
CA THR A 290 -6.58 -58.15 -4.28
C THR A 290 -5.40 -57.21 -4.08
N PHE A 291 -4.20 -57.72 -3.76
CA PHE A 291 -3.00 -56.90 -3.61
C PHE A 291 -2.44 -56.37 -4.95
N ALA A 292 -2.54 -57.15 -6.03
CA ALA A 292 -1.98 -56.81 -7.34
C ALA A 292 -2.87 -55.87 -8.19
N ARG A 293 -4.16 -55.70 -7.85
CA ARG A 293 -5.06 -54.84 -8.63
C ARG A 293 -4.71 -53.36 -8.47
N ARG A 294 -4.25 -52.73 -9.57
CA ARG A 294 -4.32 -51.28 -9.76
C ARG A 294 -5.76 -50.88 -10.06
N GLN A 295 -6.60 -50.68 -9.05
CA GLN A 295 -7.83 -49.90 -9.25
C GLN A 295 -7.44 -48.42 -9.20
N SER A 296 -7.68 -47.70 -10.30
CA SER A 296 -7.69 -46.24 -10.29
C SER A 296 -8.75 -45.81 -9.28
N LEU A 297 -8.35 -45.13 -8.21
CA LEU A 297 -9.26 -44.63 -7.18
C LEU A 297 -10.25 -43.66 -7.83
N ASN A 298 -11.53 -44.02 -7.82
CA ASN A 298 -12.59 -43.13 -8.26
C ASN A 298 -13.10 -42.35 -7.05
N VAL A 299 -12.37 -41.29 -6.70
CA VAL A 299 -12.64 -40.49 -5.50
C VAL A 299 -13.90 -39.64 -5.73
N THR A 300 -14.97 -39.97 -5.00
CA THR A 300 -16.24 -39.24 -4.99
C THR A 300 -16.58 -38.81 -3.56
N THR A 301 -17.57 -37.93 -3.42
CA THR A 301 -18.11 -37.57 -2.11
C THR A 301 -19.03 -38.69 -1.63
N VAL A 302 -18.65 -39.42 -0.58
CA VAL A 302 -19.39 -40.58 -0.05
C VAL A 302 -20.01 -40.24 1.30
N ASP A 303 -21.32 -40.48 1.43
CA ASP A 303 -21.99 -40.54 2.73
C ASP A 303 -21.73 -41.92 3.35
N ILE A 304 -20.87 -41.91 4.37
CA ILE A 304 -20.40 -43.13 5.03
C ILE A 304 -21.52 -43.82 5.81
N ASN A 305 -22.44 -43.06 6.41
CA ASN A 305 -23.54 -43.66 7.15
C ASN A 305 -24.49 -44.36 6.19
N HIS A 306 -24.75 -43.74 5.04
CA HIS A 306 -25.52 -44.37 3.97
C HIS A 306 -24.83 -45.65 3.44
N MET A 307 -23.52 -45.60 3.17
CA MET A 307 -22.74 -46.75 2.69
C MET A 307 -22.69 -47.90 3.71
N VAL A 308 -22.45 -47.63 5.00
CA VAL A 308 -22.43 -48.69 6.02
C VAL A 308 -23.83 -49.32 6.17
N ARG A 309 -24.89 -48.52 6.09
CA ARG A 309 -26.28 -49.01 6.15
C ARG A 309 -26.63 -49.84 4.92
N SER A 310 -26.21 -49.44 3.72
CA SER A 310 -26.45 -50.23 2.49
C SER A 310 -25.75 -51.59 2.54
N MET A 311 -24.61 -51.69 3.23
CA MET A 311 -23.86 -52.93 3.42
C MET A 311 -24.39 -53.81 4.57
N GLU A 312 -25.34 -53.38 5.39
CA GLU A 312 -25.73 -54.10 6.61
C GLU A 312 -26.15 -55.56 6.34
N GLU A 313 -26.98 -55.78 5.32
CA GLU A 313 -27.46 -57.11 4.96
C GLU A 313 -26.31 -58.06 4.58
N LEU A 314 -25.36 -57.54 3.78
CA LEU A 314 -24.19 -58.28 3.32
C LEU A 314 -23.24 -58.60 4.49
N LEU A 315 -22.99 -57.63 5.38
CA LEU A 315 -22.16 -57.82 6.57
C LEU A 315 -22.78 -58.85 7.51
N ARG A 316 -24.09 -58.77 7.74
CA ARG A 316 -24.83 -59.70 8.59
C ARG A 316 -24.79 -61.12 8.03
N GLY A 317 -24.92 -61.29 6.70
CA GLY A 317 -24.73 -62.57 6.02
C GLY A 317 -23.31 -63.12 6.13
N THR A 318 -22.30 -62.25 6.10
CA THR A 318 -20.87 -62.64 6.19
C THR A 318 -20.46 -63.07 7.61
N VAL A 319 -21.03 -62.44 8.63
CA VAL A 319 -20.83 -62.81 10.04
C VAL A 319 -21.58 -64.11 10.38
N GLY A 320 -22.82 -64.25 9.87
CA GLY A 320 -23.66 -65.43 10.07
C GLY A 320 -23.97 -65.72 11.54
N ALA A 321 -24.32 -66.97 11.86
CA ALA A 321 -24.65 -67.40 13.23
C ALA A 321 -23.45 -67.44 14.19
N ARG A 322 -22.24 -67.10 13.72
CA ARG A 322 -21.01 -67.24 14.50
C ARG A 322 -20.84 -66.13 15.55
N ALA A 323 -21.38 -64.94 15.29
CA ALA A 323 -21.25 -63.79 16.20
C ALA A 323 -22.42 -62.80 16.00
N GLN A 324 -22.69 -61.97 16.99
CA GLN A 324 -23.72 -60.92 16.93
C GLN A 324 -23.12 -59.64 16.34
N LEU A 325 -23.73 -59.08 15.30
CA LEU A 325 -23.30 -57.83 14.67
C LEU A 325 -24.17 -56.65 15.18
N HIS A 326 -23.51 -55.63 15.71
CA HIS A 326 -24.12 -54.36 16.11
C HIS A 326 -23.51 -53.22 15.30
N ILE A 327 -24.36 -52.38 14.71
CA ILE A 327 -23.96 -51.20 13.93
C ILE A 327 -24.46 -49.96 14.69
N GLU A 328 -23.52 -49.15 15.18
CA GLU A 328 -23.77 -47.93 15.95
C GLU A 328 -23.17 -46.75 15.18
N LEU A 329 -24.01 -45.91 14.57
CA LEU A 329 -23.58 -44.77 13.74
C LEU A 329 -24.09 -43.47 14.34
N GLU A 330 -23.19 -42.52 14.62
CA GLU A 330 -23.57 -41.17 15.07
C GLU A 330 -24.31 -40.38 13.97
N GLU A 331 -25.29 -39.57 14.38
CA GLU A 331 -26.00 -38.63 13.49
C GLU A 331 -25.13 -37.40 13.21
N GLY A 332 -25.01 -37.00 11.94
CA GLY A 332 -24.30 -35.77 11.56
C GLY A 332 -22.86 -35.95 11.06
N LEU A 333 -22.44 -37.16 10.68
CA LEU A 333 -21.13 -37.39 10.08
C LEU A 333 -21.03 -36.74 8.68
N ASN A 334 -20.01 -35.91 8.48
CA ASN A 334 -19.74 -35.26 7.20
C ASN A 334 -19.41 -36.29 6.10
N CYS A 335 -19.84 -36.02 4.87
CA CYS A 335 -19.43 -36.79 3.70
C CYS A 335 -17.91 -36.71 3.52
N VAL A 336 -17.31 -37.82 3.08
CA VAL A 336 -15.86 -37.95 2.92
C VAL A 336 -15.52 -38.12 1.44
N HIS A 337 -14.46 -37.48 0.98
CA HIS A 337 -13.93 -37.70 -0.36
C HIS A 337 -13.10 -38.99 -0.40
N THR A 338 -13.67 -40.07 -0.93
CA THR A 338 -13.04 -41.38 -0.99
C THR A 338 -13.61 -42.22 -2.14
N ASP A 339 -13.03 -43.39 -2.40
CA ASP A 339 -13.58 -44.37 -3.33
C ASP A 339 -14.52 -45.30 -2.56
N GLU A 340 -15.82 -45.22 -2.87
CA GLU A 340 -16.88 -45.98 -2.18
C GLU A 340 -16.58 -47.49 -2.18
N HIS A 341 -16.27 -48.06 -3.34
CA HIS A 341 -16.00 -49.50 -3.47
C HIS A 341 -14.75 -49.95 -2.70
N GLN A 342 -13.71 -49.12 -2.61
CA GLN A 342 -12.54 -49.46 -1.79
C GLN A 342 -12.88 -49.45 -0.31
N LEU A 343 -13.70 -48.49 0.12
CA LEU A 343 -14.11 -48.40 1.51
C LEU A 343 -15.04 -49.55 1.90
N GLU A 344 -15.98 -49.93 1.03
CA GLU A 344 -16.82 -51.12 1.19
C GLU A 344 -15.95 -52.38 1.36
N ASN A 345 -14.98 -52.60 0.47
CA ASN A 345 -14.08 -53.75 0.53
C ASN A 345 -13.21 -53.75 1.79
N ALA A 346 -12.70 -52.59 2.22
CA ALA A 346 -11.94 -52.46 3.45
C ALA A 346 -12.79 -52.84 4.67
N LEU A 347 -14.03 -52.35 4.73
CA LEU A 347 -14.97 -52.67 5.81
C LEU A 347 -15.29 -54.16 5.85
N LEU A 348 -15.60 -54.77 4.71
CA LEU A 348 -15.87 -56.20 4.60
C LEU A 348 -14.70 -57.04 5.11
N ASN A 349 -13.47 -56.69 4.72
CA ASN A 349 -12.27 -57.40 5.15
C ASN A 349 -12.04 -57.27 6.67
N LEU A 350 -12.29 -56.09 7.25
CA LEU A 350 -12.20 -55.89 8.70
C LEU A 350 -13.24 -56.76 9.44
N VAL A 351 -14.47 -56.83 8.93
CA VAL A 351 -15.53 -57.65 9.53
C VAL A 351 -15.22 -59.15 9.43
N ILE A 352 -14.67 -59.62 8.30
CA ILE A 352 -14.21 -61.01 8.15
C ILE A 352 -13.09 -61.32 9.16
N ASN A 353 -12.08 -60.46 9.24
CA ASN A 353 -10.96 -60.66 10.16
C ASN A 353 -11.43 -60.66 11.62
N ALA A 354 -12.35 -59.75 11.98
CA ALA A 354 -12.88 -59.69 13.31
C ALA A 354 -13.78 -60.90 13.64
N ARG A 355 -14.59 -61.39 12.69
CA ARG A 355 -15.38 -62.62 12.85
C ARG A 355 -14.49 -63.83 13.14
N ASP A 356 -13.37 -63.94 12.44
CA ASP A 356 -12.44 -65.07 12.59
C ASP A 356 -11.65 -64.99 13.90
N ALA A 357 -11.41 -63.78 14.42
CA ALA A 357 -10.75 -63.55 15.70
C ALA A 357 -11.66 -63.75 16.93
N VAL A 358 -12.98 -63.64 16.76
CA VAL A 358 -13.96 -63.71 17.85
C VAL A 358 -14.42 -65.16 18.09
N ALA A 359 -14.56 -65.54 19.37
CA ALA A 359 -15.10 -66.84 19.77
C ALA A 359 -16.58 -67.00 19.36
N VAL A 360 -17.02 -68.24 19.15
CA VAL A 360 -18.41 -68.54 18.74
C VAL A 360 -19.40 -67.96 19.76
N GLY A 361 -20.31 -67.10 19.30
CA GLY A 361 -21.29 -66.39 20.13
C GLY A 361 -20.83 -65.00 20.63
N GLY A 362 -19.63 -64.55 20.26
CA GLY A 362 -19.15 -63.21 20.62
C GLY A 362 -19.84 -62.08 19.85
N ALA A 363 -19.48 -60.83 20.16
CA ALA A 363 -20.10 -59.64 19.58
C ALA A 363 -19.10 -58.81 18.75
N LEU A 364 -19.52 -58.39 17.56
CA LEU A 364 -18.85 -57.43 16.70
C LEU A 364 -19.59 -56.10 16.73
N ARG A 365 -18.85 -55.00 16.89
CA ARG A 365 -19.39 -53.64 16.83
C ARG A 365 -18.72 -52.84 15.73
N VAL A 366 -19.52 -52.37 14.78
CA VAL A 366 -19.12 -51.34 13.82
C VAL A 366 -19.59 -50.01 14.40
N ARG A 367 -18.64 -49.20 14.86
CA ARG A 367 -18.88 -47.88 15.41
C ARG A 367 -18.24 -46.82 14.54
N ARG A 368 -18.86 -45.64 14.47
CA ARG A 368 -18.24 -44.47 13.88
C ARG A 368 -18.40 -43.27 14.79
#